data_AF-A0A8J2WRR3-F1
#
_entry.id   AF-A0A8J2WRR3-F1
#
_cell.length_a   1.000
_cell.length_b   1.000
_cell.length_c   1.000
_cell.angle_alpha   90.00
_cell.angle_beta   90.00
_cell.angle_gamma   90.00
#
_symmetry.space_group_name_H-M   'P 1'
#
loop_
_entity.id
_entity.type
_entity.pdbx_description
1 polymer ?
#
loop_
_entity_poly.entity_id
_entity_poly.type
_entity_poly.pdbx_seq_one_letter_code
_entity_poly.pdbx_strand_id
1 'polypeptide(L)'
;MESPYSFLMFFQIGMAIVLAWLTASHLSSQKTVDRYVDNSMKMTWIVEDLQSEMKTKHPEIATKNLIKKSEEIEFKIAQIEMKMIRLETTNIQLMENNKEHNEIRKKLATKVKELEATIHHQELLIFALQKERSSTESNKPVLSKGLDELSTEKSNNFRTCHEIRLEDPTLPSGMYWIDPDGNGIGDFPISVYCNMTTGNGGSLIHSFFETVKNKDCGTGTTSIRHDSESPMNVGHCAGIGCYSRTVSYNATKAQLSALATYSAECHQSIRYDCLSAPLEFNNIAYGWWNDRIGSAKYFWSGIDDEDNQHTCQCGIDGNCADPDVKCNCDSMNPVQLSDSGVITDKNLLPITGLNFGRTQLQTSSGVHTLGSFECSGPRATVMPSSCEDLWRMGHTLSGLYLVVGPDHIETVFCDFQKLPDETGRTGEFHETGVPIPFDYAFLNTGEAMDLKTGIFTVTQAGTYFFSLGGVMEILAGSNSSSRTIEIDLCLDEVKIAMDGLQVGPENTGGIWPVSLQTLVELHPDDQISLRIPDLQQDEHSSLLRLSFFIGFMLEENRADYLGDL
;
A
#
# COMPACT_ATOMS: atom_id res chain seq x y z
N MET A 1 -55.45 31.98 10.84
CA MET A 1 -54.60 31.61 11.99
C MET A 1 -55.08 30.26 12.50
N GLU A 2 -54.61 29.18 11.91
CA GLU A 2 -54.72 27.86 12.52
C GLU A 2 -53.34 27.52 13.09
N SER A 3 -53.35 27.17 14.36
CA SER A 3 -52.17 27.09 15.22
C SER A 3 -51.26 25.91 14.82
N PRO A 4 -49.92 26.09 14.75
CA PRO A 4 -48.97 25.01 14.48
C PRO A 4 -49.00 23.88 15.53
N TYR A 5 -49.70 24.11 16.67
CA TYR A 5 -49.94 23.10 17.68
C TYR A 5 -50.92 22.01 17.24
N SER A 6 -51.87 22.30 16.33
CA SER A 6 -52.81 21.26 15.85
C SER A 6 -52.10 20.21 14.99
N PHE A 7 -51.17 20.62 14.12
CA PHE A 7 -50.48 19.68 13.22
C PHE A 7 -49.54 18.73 13.98
N LEU A 8 -48.84 19.23 14.99
CA LEU A 8 -48.02 18.39 15.88
C LEU A 8 -48.88 17.40 16.70
N MET A 9 -50.05 17.84 17.15
CA MET A 9 -50.95 16.99 17.93
C MET A 9 -51.54 15.86 17.09
N PHE A 10 -51.94 16.13 15.83
CA PHE A 10 -52.40 15.09 14.90
C PHE A 10 -51.28 14.11 14.51
N PHE A 11 -50.05 14.58 14.37
CA PHE A 11 -48.90 13.71 14.06
C PHE A 11 -48.53 12.80 15.23
N GLN A 12 -48.55 13.31 16.47
CA GLN A 12 -48.31 12.50 17.67
C GLN A 12 -49.43 11.48 17.92
N ILE A 13 -50.69 11.85 17.68
CA ILE A 13 -51.82 10.93 17.76
C ILE A 13 -51.71 9.84 16.68
N GLY A 14 -51.32 10.19 15.45
CA GLY A 14 -51.06 9.24 14.37
C GLY A 14 -49.97 8.23 14.71
N MET A 15 -48.83 8.68 15.26
CA MET A 15 -47.76 7.77 15.71
C MET A 15 -48.20 6.87 16.85
N ALA A 16 -48.95 7.40 17.82
CA ALA A 16 -49.46 6.62 18.95
C ALA A 16 -50.44 5.52 18.51
N ILE A 17 -51.28 5.79 17.50
CA ILE A 17 -52.20 4.81 16.92
C ILE A 17 -51.44 3.71 16.16
N VAL A 18 -50.39 4.07 15.40
CA VAL A 18 -49.55 3.09 14.69
C VAL A 18 -48.77 2.22 15.69
N LEU A 19 -48.21 2.79 16.75
CA LEU A 19 -47.56 2.04 17.83
C LEU A 19 -48.54 1.15 18.59
N ALA A 20 -49.77 1.60 18.84
CA ALA A 20 -50.82 0.78 19.45
C ALA A 20 -51.25 -0.37 18.53
N TRP A 21 -51.31 -0.15 17.22
CA TRP A 21 -51.61 -1.19 16.23
C TRP A 21 -50.49 -2.22 16.10
N LEU A 22 -49.23 -1.79 16.12
CA LEU A 22 -48.06 -2.67 16.07
C LEU A 22 -47.92 -3.49 17.35
N THR A 23 -48.13 -2.89 18.52
CA THR A 23 -48.12 -3.60 19.81
C THR A 23 -49.30 -4.57 19.94
N ALA A 24 -50.50 -4.20 19.48
CA ALA A 24 -51.65 -5.10 19.44
C ALA A 24 -51.46 -6.26 18.44
N SER A 25 -50.84 -6.00 17.29
CA SER A 25 -50.49 -7.03 16.31
C SER A 25 -49.43 -8.00 16.84
N HIS A 26 -48.41 -7.47 17.54
CA HIS A 26 -47.40 -8.29 18.19
C HIS A 26 -48.00 -9.16 19.31
N LEU A 27 -48.89 -8.60 20.13
CA LEU A 27 -49.56 -9.32 21.21
C LEU A 27 -50.55 -10.38 20.70
N SER A 28 -51.20 -10.12 19.56
CA SER A 28 -52.07 -11.08 18.86
C SER A 28 -51.27 -12.25 18.27
N SER A 29 -50.12 -11.96 17.66
CA SER A 29 -49.18 -12.97 17.17
C SER A 29 -48.67 -13.87 18.31
N GLN A 30 -48.28 -13.27 19.44
CA GLN A 30 -47.76 -14.00 20.59
C GLN A 30 -48.80 -14.90 21.25
N LYS A 31 -50.06 -14.44 21.41
CA LYS A 31 -51.17 -15.28 21.86
C LYS A 31 -51.50 -16.44 20.91
N THR A 32 -51.23 -16.26 19.61
CA THR A 32 -51.43 -17.31 18.60
C THR A 32 -50.34 -18.38 18.71
N VAL A 33 -49.09 -17.97 18.97
CA VAL A 33 -47.96 -18.87 19.26
C VAL A 33 -48.19 -19.63 20.57
N ASP A 34 -48.58 -18.95 21.65
CA ASP A 34 -48.86 -19.60 22.95
C ASP A 34 -49.98 -20.65 22.84
N ARG A 35 -51.03 -20.35 22.05
CA ARG A 35 -52.11 -21.31 21.77
C ARG A 35 -51.63 -22.49 20.92
N TYR A 36 -50.67 -22.27 20.03
CA TYR A 36 -50.06 -23.34 19.22
C TYR A 36 -49.19 -24.26 20.09
N VAL A 37 -48.44 -23.70 21.04
CA VAL A 37 -47.62 -24.45 22.02
C VAL A 37 -48.51 -25.26 22.97
N ASP A 38 -49.58 -24.67 23.51
CA ASP A 38 -50.53 -25.36 24.41
C ASP A 38 -51.27 -26.52 23.69
N ASN A 39 -51.64 -26.31 22.42
CA ASN A 39 -52.21 -27.37 21.58
C ASN A 39 -51.18 -28.45 21.22
N SER A 40 -49.91 -28.07 21.01
CA SER A 40 -48.82 -29.02 20.76
C SER A 40 -48.57 -29.90 21.98
N MET A 41 -48.47 -29.33 23.18
CA MET A 41 -48.32 -30.10 24.43
C MET A 41 -49.49 -31.05 24.65
N LYS A 42 -50.74 -30.60 24.45
CA LYS A 42 -51.93 -31.47 24.58
C LYS A 42 -51.92 -32.64 23.59
N MET A 43 -51.43 -32.43 22.37
CA MET A 43 -51.29 -33.52 21.39
C MET A 43 -50.21 -34.54 21.79
N THR A 44 -49.10 -34.10 22.38
CA THR A 44 -48.05 -35.01 22.88
C THR A 44 -48.59 -35.95 23.96
N TRP A 45 -49.33 -35.42 24.93
CA TRP A 45 -49.97 -36.22 25.99
C TRP A 45 -50.96 -37.26 25.45
N ILE A 46 -51.75 -36.90 24.43
CA ILE A 46 -52.70 -37.83 23.80
C ILE A 46 -51.98 -38.96 23.06
N VAL A 47 -50.85 -38.66 22.40
CA VAL A 47 -50.04 -39.66 21.68
C VAL A 47 -49.40 -40.65 22.65
N GLU A 48 -48.85 -40.18 23.77
CA GLU A 48 -48.25 -41.02 24.81
C GLU A 48 -49.29 -41.96 25.47
N ASP A 49 -50.49 -41.45 25.73
CA ASP A 49 -51.59 -42.23 26.33
C ASP A 49 -52.09 -43.32 25.35
N LEU A 50 -52.24 -42.98 24.06
CA LEU A 50 -52.61 -43.94 23.01
C LEU A 50 -51.52 -45.01 22.79
N GLN A 51 -50.23 -44.65 22.84
CA GLN A 51 -49.13 -45.61 22.73
C GLN A 51 -49.09 -46.58 23.93
N SER A 52 -49.38 -46.09 25.13
CA SER A 52 -49.49 -46.89 26.35
C SER A 52 -50.68 -47.87 26.30
N GLU A 53 -51.83 -47.41 25.82
CA GLU A 53 -53.04 -48.22 25.70
C GLU A 53 -52.94 -49.29 24.60
N MET A 54 -52.26 -48.98 23.49
CA MET A 54 -51.99 -49.95 22.42
C MET A 54 -51.00 -51.05 22.85
N LYS A 55 -49.97 -50.73 23.63
CA LYS A 55 -49.00 -51.71 24.19
C LYS A 55 -49.66 -52.69 25.16
N THR A 56 -50.71 -52.28 25.87
CA THR A 56 -51.35 -53.08 26.92
C THR A 56 -52.52 -53.93 26.42
N LYS A 57 -53.31 -53.45 25.43
CA LYS A 57 -54.53 -54.16 24.98
C LYS A 57 -54.37 -55.07 23.76
N HIS A 58 -53.40 -54.83 22.87
CA HIS A 58 -53.27 -55.61 21.61
C HIS A 58 -51.81 -55.92 21.20
N PRO A 59 -51.09 -56.76 21.96
CA PRO A 59 -49.67 -57.05 21.69
C PRO A 59 -49.42 -57.80 20.37
N GLU A 60 -50.41 -58.53 19.83
CA GLU A 60 -50.25 -59.31 18.58
C GLU A 60 -50.58 -58.53 17.29
N ILE A 61 -51.20 -57.34 17.37
CA ILE A 61 -51.57 -56.50 16.20
C ILE A 61 -50.48 -55.46 15.86
N ALA A 62 -49.51 -55.24 16.77
CA ALA A 62 -48.39 -54.35 16.55
C ALA A 62 -47.39 -54.96 15.55
N THR A 63 -47.70 -54.85 14.25
CA THR A 63 -46.77 -55.22 13.18
C THR A 63 -45.45 -54.44 13.36
N LYS A 64 -44.30 -55.11 13.25
CA LYS A 64 -42.95 -54.50 13.38
C LYS A 64 -42.77 -53.20 12.57
N ASN A 65 -43.53 -53.05 11.48
CA ASN A 65 -43.55 -51.84 10.65
C ASN A 65 -44.18 -50.62 11.33
N LEU A 66 -45.20 -50.78 12.17
CA LEU A 66 -45.82 -49.68 12.91
C LEU A 66 -44.91 -49.18 14.04
N ILE A 67 -44.24 -50.10 14.73
CA ILE A 67 -43.24 -49.75 15.77
C ILE A 67 -42.07 -48.99 15.13
N LYS A 68 -41.52 -49.49 14.02
CA LYS A 68 -40.44 -48.82 13.30
C LYS A 68 -40.84 -47.43 12.78
N LYS A 69 -42.06 -47.26 12.30
CA LYS A 69 -42.59 -45.94 11.91
C LYS A 69 -42.80 -45.01 13.11
N SER A 70 -43.22 -45.54 14.27
CA SER A 70 -43.34 -44.78 15.51
C SER A 70 -41.97 -44.25 15.96
N GLU A 71 -40.95 -45.11 15.95
CA GLU A 71 -39.57 -44.72 16.28
C GLU A 71 -39.01 -43.67 15.30
N GLU A 72 -39.31 -43.78 14.00
CA GLU A 72 -38.91 -42.78 12.99
C GLU A 72 -39.62 -41.44 13.20
N ILE A 73 -40.88 -41.44 13.63
CA ILE A 73 -41.64 -40.22 13.95
C ILE A 73 -41.06 -39.56 15.21
N GLU A 74 -40.78 -40.33 16.27
CA GLU A 74 -40.17 -39.80 17.49
C GLU A 74 -38.78 -39.19 17.23
N PHE A 75 -37.97 -39.82 16.39
CA PHE A 75 -36.67 -39.26 15.97
C PHE A 75 -36.84 -37.93 15.22
N LYS A 76 -37.82 -37.83 14.32
CA LYS A 76 -38.11 -36.58 13.59
C LYS A 76 -38.66 -35.48 14.50
N ILE A 77 -39.47 -35.84 15.51
CA ILE A 77 -39.97 -34.90 16.52
C ILE A 77 -38.78 -34.33 17.32
N ALA A 78 -37.87 -35.18 17.81
CA ALA A 78 -36.68 -34.72 18.53
C ALA A 78 -35.79 -33.80 17.68
N GLN A 79 -35.65 -34.06 16.36
CA GLN A 79 -34.92 -33.16 15.47
C GLN A 79 -35.62 -31.79 15.27
N ILE A 80 -36.96 -31.77 15.26
CA ILE A 80 -37.73 -30.53 15.17
C ILE A 80 -37.60 -29.72 16.46
N GLU A 81 -37.67 -30.37 17.63
CA GLU A 81 -37.48 -29.72 18.93
C GLU A 81 -36.09 -29.09 19.05
N MET A 82 -35.04 -29.80 18.65
CA MET A 82 -33.67 -29.25 18.62
C MET A 82 -33.54 -28.04 17.68
N LYS A 83 -34.22 -28.06 16.53
CA LYS A 83 -34.26 -26.92 15.61
C LYS A 83 -35.00 -25.73 16.23
N MET A 84 -36.10 -25.99 16.94
CA MET A 84 -36.90 -24.97 17.60
C MET A 84 -36.10 -24.26 18.71
N ILE A 85 -35.41 -25.02 19.57
CA ILE A 85 -34.54 -24.48 20.62
C ILE A 85 -33.40 -23.63 20.01
N ARG A 86 -32.82 -24.07 18.89
CA ARG A 86 -31.77 -23.31 18.20
C ARG A 86 -32.30 -22.00 17.60
N LEU A 87 -33.51 -22.03 17.02
CA LEU A 87 -34.20 -20.85 16.50
C LEU A 87 -34.51 -19.84 17.60
N GLU A 88 -34.98 -20.30 18.76
CA GLU A 88 -35.23 -19.45 19.92
C GLU A 88 -33.94 -18.81 20.44
N THR A 89 -32.86 -19.61 20.56
CA THR A 89 -31.55 -19.10 20.99
C THR A 89 -31.01 -18.04 20.03
N THR A 90 -31.16 -18.29 18.72
CA THR A 90 -30.74 -17.34 17.67
C THR A 90 -31.56 -16.05 17.75
N ASN A 91 -32.88 -16.15 17.95
CA ASN A 91 -33.74 -14.98 18.09
C ASN A 91 -33.39 -14.14 19.32
N ILE A 92 -33.08 -14.77 20.45
CA ILE A 92 -32.63 -14.08 21.68
C ILE A 92 -31.33 -13.31 21.38
N GLN A 93 -30.36 -13.96 20.75
CA GLN A 93 -29.08 -13.32 20.40
C GLN A 93 -29.26 -12.17 19.41
N LEU A 94 -30.17 -12.31 18.44
CA LEU A 94 -30.49 -11.26 17.47
C LEU A 94 -31.17 -10.05 18.15
N MET A 95 -32.00 -10.30 19.16
CA MET A 95 -32.59 -9.24 19.99
C MET A 95 -31.53 -8.49 20.81
N GLU A 96 -30.55 -9.20 21.39
CA GLU A 96 -29.45 -8.59 22.12
C GLU A 96 -28.56 -7.74 21.21
N ASN A 97 -28.18 -8.27 20.04
CA ASN A 97 -27.42 -7.53 19.04
C ASN A 97 -28.17 -6.26 18.57
N ASN A 98 -29.47 -6.35 18.35
CA ASN A 98 -30.29 -5.18 18.00
C ASN A 98 -30.31 -4.13 19.11
N LYS A 99 -30.29 -4.54 20.38
CA LYS A 99 -30.21 -3.61 21.52
C LYS A 99 -28.86 -2.89 21.54
N GLU A 100 -27.76 -3.62 21.32
CA GLU A 100 -26.42 -3.04 21.25
C GLU A 100 -26.26 -2.08 20.07
N HIS A 101 -26.71 -2.46 18.87
CA HIS A 101 -26.71 -1.59 17.70
C HIS A 101 -27.51 -0.30 17.93
N ASN A 102 -28.63 -0.36 18.65
CA ASN A 102 -29.41 0.83 18.98
C ASN A 102 -28.67 1.76 19.96
N GLU A 103 -27.93 1.23 20.93
CA GLU A 103 -27.09 2.05 21.82
C GLU A 103 -25.91 2.69 21.07
N ILE A 104 -25.26 1.94 20.16
CA ILE A 104 -24.22 2.50 19.28
C ILE A 104 -24.77 3.64 18.42
N ARG A 105 -25.97 3.47 17.84
CA ARG A 105 -26.64 4.52 17.05
C ARG A 105 -26.92 5.79 17.87
N LYS A 106 -27.34 5.66 19.13
CA LYS A 106 -27.53 6.81 20.03
C LYS A 106 -26.21 7.53 20.30
N LYS A 107 -25.14 6.79 20.62
CA LYS A 107 -23.81 7.37 20.83
C LYS A 107 -23.31 8.10 19.59
N LEU A 108 -23.47 7.49 18.42
CA LEU A 108 -23.09 8.08 17.14
C LEU A 108 -23.87 9.38 16.86
N ALA A 109 -25.19 9.38 17.07
CA ALA A 109 -26.01 10.59 16.90
C ALA A 109 -25.60 11.73 17.84
N THR A 110 -25.08 11.40 19.03
CA THR A 110 -24.59 12.39 19.99
C THR A 110 -23.26 12.99 19.50
N LYS A 111 -22.32 12.15 19.05
CA LYS A 111 -21.05 12.61 18.48
C LYS A 111 -21.22 13.43 17.20
N VAL A 112 -22.18 13.09 16.35
CA VAL A 112 -22.49 13.88 15.14
C VAL A 112 -22.87 15.31 15.51
N LYS A 113 -23.72 15.49 16.53
CA LYS A 113 -24.09 16.83 17.02
C LYS A 113 -22.90 17.62 17.58
N GLU A 114 -21.98 16.95 18.28
CA GLU A 114 -20.75 17.59 18.77
C GLU A 114 -19.82 18.02 17.62
N LEU A 115 -19.72 17.19 16.57
CA LEU A 115 -18.96 17.52 15.37
C LEU A 115 -19.57 18.70 14.62
N GLU A 116 -20.88 18.70 14.41
CA GLU A 116 -21.62 19.79 13.77
C GLU A 116 -21.40 21.14 14.50
N ALA A 117 -21.41 21.12 15.85
CA ALA A 117 -21.10 22.30 16.65
C ALA A 117 -19.65 22.78 16.47
N THR A 118 -18.69 21.85 16.33
CA THR A 118 -17.27 22.17 16.12
C THR A 118 -17.03 22.77 14.73
N ILE A 119 -17.65 22.22 13.70
CA ILE A 119 -17.59 22.75 12.33
C ILE A 119 -18.16 24.17 12.30
N HIS A 120 -19.33 24.37 12.92
CA HIS A 120 -19.93 25.70 12.99
C HIS A 120 -19.04 26.73 13.71
N HIS A 121 -18.32 26.30 14.76
CA HIS A 121 -17.36 27.15 15.44
C HIS A 121 -16.17 27.54 14.53
N GLN A 122 -15.65 26.59 13.74
CA GLN A 122 -14.59 26.86 12.77
C GLN A 122 -15.04 27.82 11.66
N GLU A 123 -16.26 27.68 11.16
CA GLU A 123 -16.83 28.61 10.17
C GLU A 123 -16.91 30.05 10.71
N LEU A 124 -17.30 30.22 11.98
CA LEU A 124 -17.33 31.52 12.63
C LEU A 124 -15.93 32.15 12.78
N LEU A 125 -14.91 31.33 13.06
CA LEU A 125 -13.52 31.80 13.12
C LEU A 125 -13.00 32.23 11.74
N ILE A 126 -13.30 31.45 10.69
CA ILE A 126 -12.94 31.80 9.31
C ILE A 126 -13.61 33.12 8.91
N PHE A 127 -14.90 33.30 9.24
CA PHE A 127 -15.62 34.53 8.97
C PHE A 127 -15.01 35.74 9.71
N ALA A 128 -14.58 35.56 10.96
CA ALA A 128 -13.91 36.61 11.74
C ALA A 128 -12.56 37.02 11.10
N LEU A 129 -11.75 36.05 10.67
CA LEU A 129 -10.47 36.29 10.00
C LEU A 129 -10.64 36.99 8.64
N GLN A 130 -11.67 36.64 7.89
CA GLN A 130 -12.01 37.30 6.62
C GLN A 130 -12.44 38.76 6.83
N LYS A 131 -13.15 39.04 7.92
CA LYS A 131 -13.59 40.40 8.27
C LYS A 131 -12.41 41.30 8.64
N GLU A 132 -11.42 40.79 9.38
CA GLU A 132 -10.18 41.53 9.67
C GLU A 132 -9.42 41.90 8.40
N ARG A 133 -9.36 40.98 7.42
CA ARG A 133 -8.73 41.20 6.10
C ARG A 133 -9.38 42.31 5.27
N SER A 134 -10.68 42.58 5.47
CA SER A 134 -11.42 43.62 4.75
C SER A 134 -11.26 45.03 5.32
N SER A 135 -10.71 45.16 6.54
CA SER A 135 -10.56 46.44 7.24
C SER A 135 -9.21 47.14 7.00
N THR A 136 -8.30 46.51 6.25
CA THR A 136 -6.92 46.96 6.02
C THR A 136 -6.63 47.42 4.58
N GLU A 137 -7.64 47.58 3.72
CA GLU A 137 -7.49 48.03 2.32
C GLU A 137 -8.00 49.47 2.06
N SER A 138 -7.50 50.46 2.80
CA SER A 138 -7.61 51.85 2.36
C SER A 138 -6.40 52.68 2.79
N ASN A 139 -5.28 52.49 2.09
CA ASN A 139 -4.29 53.52 1.73
C ASN A 139 -3.04 52.84 1.13
N LYS A 140 -2.86 52.93 -0.19
CA LYS A 140 -1.55 52.78 -0.86
C LYS A 140 -1.06 54.19 -1.20
N PRO A 141 0.25 54.50 -1.10
CA PRO A 141 1.08 54.17 -2.27
C PRO A 141 2.58 53.86 -2.00
N VAL A 142 3.19 53.24 -3.02
CA VAL A 142 4.63 53.09 -3.36
C VAL A 142 5.54 52.30 -2.40
N LEU A 143 5.85 51.05 -2.77
CA LEU A 143 7.20 50.55 -3.06
C LEU A 143 7.09 49.06 -3.43
N SER A 144 7.36 48.71 -4.68
CA SER A 144 7.44 47.34 -5.16
C SER A 144 8.67 46.66 -4.54
N LYS A 145 8.49 46.00 -3.39
CA LYS A 145 9.41 45.02 -2.81
C LYS A 145 8.64 44.18 -1.79
N GLY A 146 8.75 42.86 -1.91
CA GLY A 146 8.32 41.92 -0.88
C GLY A 146 6.87 41.44 -1.01
N LEU A 147 6.58 40.66 -2.06
CA LEU A 147 5.50 39.67 -1.99
C LEU A 147 5.90 38.40 -2.76
N ASP A 148 7.13 37.94 -2.52
CA ASP A 148 7.66 36.63 -2.93
C ASP A 148 8.38 35.95 -1.73
N GLU A 149 7.81 36.08 -0.52
CA GLU A 149 8.20 35.29 0.65
C GLU A 149 6.95 34.73 1.33
N LEU A 150 6.25 33.85 0.60
CA LEU A 150 5.67 32.64 1.17
C LEU A 150 5.35 31.64 0.05
N SER A 151 6.35 31.33 -0.77
CA SER A 151 6.34 30.07 -1.51
C SER A 151 6.85 28.96 -0.60
N THR A 152 6.15 27.82 -0.66
CA THR A 152 6.73 26.47 -0.54
C THR A 152 7.26 26.02 0.83
N GLU A 153 6.35 25.63 1.72
CA GLU A 153 6.49 24.29 2.30
C GLU A 153 5.75 23.32 1.37
N LYS A 154 6.46 22.73 0.41
CA LYS A 154 6.01 21.46 -0.18
C LYS A 154 5.96 20.48 1.00
N SER A 155 4.77 20.12 1.45
CA SER A 155 4.62 19.00 2.39
C SER A 155 5.02 17.73 1.65
N ASN A 156 6.29 17.33 1.78
CA ASN A 156 6.80 16.06 1.30
C ASN A 156 6.23 14.96 2.20
N ASN A 157 5.09 14.40 1.80
CA ASN A 157 4.55 13.20 2.44
C ASN A 157 5.45 12.01 2.12
N PHE A 158 5.80 11.23 3.15
CA PHE A 158 6.51 9.95 3.00
C PHE A 158 5.69 8.96 2.15
N ARG A 159 6.34 8.02 1.47
CA ARG A 159 5.64 7.04 0.62
C ARG A 159 4.99 5.91 1.40
N THR A 160 5.54 5.58 2.56
CA THR A 160 5.08 4.45 3.37
C THR A 160 5.12 4.78 4.86
N CYS A 161 4.32 4.06 5.66
CA CYS A 161 4.43 4.12 7.11
C CYS A 161 5.80 3.67 7.64
N HIS A 162 6.51 2.84 6.86
CA HIS A 162 7.86 2.41 7.20
C HIS A 162 8.84 3.59 7.18
N GLU A 163 8.78 4.44 6.14
CA GLU A 163 9.59 5.66 6.05
C GLU A 163 9.30 6.64 7.19
N ILE A 164 8.02 6.86 7.52
CA ILE A 164 7.62 7.69 8.67
C ILE A 164 8.28 7.17 9.96
N ARG A 165 8.26 5.85 10.16
CA ARG A 165 8.82 5.19 11.36
C ARG A 165 10.34 5.29 11.43
N LEU A 166 11.02 5.25 10.28
CA LEU A 166 12.47 5.42 10.19
C LEU A 166 12.88 6.85 10.53
N GLU A 167 12.13 7.83 10.03
CA GLU A 167 12.42 9.24 10.28
C GLU A 167 12.14 9.63 11.74
N ASP A 168 10.96 9.30 12.26
CA ASP A 168 10.63 9.57 13.66
C ASP A 168 10.14 8.30 14.38
N PRO A 169 11.08 7.62 15.07
CA PRO A 169 10.77 6.44 15.85
C PRO A 169 9.85 6.66 17.06
N THR A 170 9.52 7.89 17.42
CA THR A 170 8.70 8.22 18.58
C THR A 170 7.22 8.32 18.26
N LEU A 171 6.86 8.36 16.97
CA LEU A 171 5.49 8.52 16.52
C LEU A 171 4.60 7.32 16.90
N PRO A 172 3.38 7.56 17.42
CA PRO A 172 2.46 6.50 17.81
C PRO A 172 1.77 5.86 16.60
N SER A 173 1.15 4.69 16.80
CA SER A 173 0.25 4.14 15.78
C SER A 173 -0.97 5.05 15.59
N GLY A 174 -1.46 5.19 14.36
CA GLY A 174 -2.53 6.13 14.06
C GLY A 174 -2.78 6.32 12.56
N MET A 175 -3.62 7.30 12.22
CA MET A 175 -3.86 7.69 10.82
C MET A 175 -2.81 8.68 10.36
N TYR A 176 -2.18 8.40 9.21
CA TYR A 176 -1.17 9.26 8.58
C TYR A 176 -1.51 9.49 7.11
N TRP A 177 -0.97 10.56 6.55
CA TRP A 177 -0.97 10.79 5.11
C TRP A 177 0.34 10.28 4.53
N ILE A 178 0.23 9.45 3.49
CA ILE A 178 1.37 8.95 2.72
C ILE A 178 1.11 9.18 1.24
N ASP A 179 2.18 9.24 0.47
CA ASP A 179 2.13 9.44 -0.99
C ASP A 179 2.95 8.38 -1.74
N PRO A 180 2.49 7.11 -1.77
CA PRO A 180 3.20 6.00 -2.39
C PRO A 180 3.65 6.20 -3.85
N ASP A 181 2.84 6.84 -4.69
CA ASP A 181 3.14 7.08 -6.11
C ASP A 181 4.02 8.33 -6.35
N GLY A 182 4.12 9.22 -5.37
CA GLY A 182 5.18 10.22 -5.24
C GLY A 182 4.70 11.66 -5.19
N ASN A 183 5.43 12.50 -4.43
CA ASN A 183 5.00 13.87 -4.17
C ASN A 183 4.82 14.73 -5.42
N GLY A 184 3.59 15.22 -5.62
CA GLY A 184 3.25 16.12 -6.72
C GLY A 184 3.18 15.44 -8.08
N ILE A 185 3.10 14.10 -8.09
CA ILE A 185 3.06 13.24 -9.27
C ILE A 185 1.94 12.23 -9.06
N GLY A 186 1.20 11.88 -10.13
CA GLY A 186 0.16 10.86 -10.01
C GLY A 186 -1.08 11.36 -9.26
N ASP A 187 -1.59 10.54 -8.34
CA ASP A 187 -2.80 10.81 -7.59
C ASP A 187 -2.50 11.58 -6.28
N PHE A 188 -3.54 12.11 -5.63
CA PHE A 188 -3.35 12.78 -4.34
C PHE A 188 -2.91 11.79 -3.24
N PRO A 189 -2.16 12.27 -2.22
CA PRO A 189 -1.80 11.49 -1.04
C PRO A 189 -3.01 10.79 -0.41
N ILE A 190 -2.78 9.62 0.18
CA ILE A 190 -3.82 8.79 0.80
C ILE A 190 -3.70 8.76 2.32
N SER A 191 -4.85 8.68 3.00
CA SER A 191 -4.91 8.52 4.46
C SER A 191 -4.98 7.04 4.84
N VAL A 192 -3.98 6.58 5.57
CA VAL A 192 -3.79 5.16 5.92
C VAL A 192 -3.60 4.99 7.43
N TYR A 193 -3.87 3.80 7.93
CA TYR A 193 -3.52 3.46 9.31
C TYR A 193 -2.09 2.93 9.35
N CYS A 194 -1.19 3.63 10.05
CA CYS A 194 0.15 3.16 10.32
C CYS A 194 0.19 2.47 11.68
N ASN A 195 0.54 1.19 11.69
CA ASN A 195 0.93 0.49 12.90
C ASN A 195 2.44 0.67 13.12
N MET A 196 2.81 1.51 14.09
CA MET A 196 4.19 1.84 14.45
C MET A 196 4.75 0.89 15.53
N THR A 197 3.96 -0.10 15.97
CA THR A 197 4.32 -1.04 17.04
C THR A 197 4.69 -2.44 16.53
N THR A 198 4.32 -2.80 15.31
CA THR A 198 4.60 -4.11 14.72
C THR A 198 6.06 -4.23 14.28
N GLY A 199 6.76 -5.28 14.75
CA GLY A 199 7.99 -5.78 14.13
C GLY A 199 9.04 -6.35 15.09
N ASN A 200 9.12 -7.68 15.14
CA ASN A 200 10.33 -8.44 15.46
C ASN A 200 11.18 -8.61 14.18
N GLY A 201 11.43 -7.53 13.45
CA GLY A 201 12.17 -7.54 12.18
C GLY A 201 13.54 -6.94 12.38
N GLY A 202 14.54 -7.80 12.63
CA GLY A 202 15.93 -7.36 12.70
C GLY A 202 16.32 -6.60 11.43
N SER A 203 16.72 -5.34 11.59
CA SER A 203 17.47 -4.62 10.58
C SER A 203 18.74 -5.41 10.29
N LEU A 204 18.81 -6.05 9.11
CA LEU A 204 20.05 -6.64 8.59
C LEU A 204 20.98 -5.59 7.97
N ILE A 205 20.71 -4.30 8.17
CA ILE A 205 21.63 -3.21 7.82
C ILE A 205 22.12 -2.56 9.12
N HIS A 206 22.79 -3.37 9.95
CA HIS A 206 23.65 -2.85 11.00
C HIS A 206 24.77 -3.84 11.35
N SER A 207 25.62 -4.15 10.38
CA SER A 207 26.92 -4.78 10.66
C SER A 207 28.05 -4.04 9.93
N PHE A 208 28.31 -2.81 10.37
CA PHE A 208 29.69 -2.29 10.34
C PHE A 208 30.05 -1.37 11.51
N PHE A 209 29.07 -0.89 12.31
CA PHE A 209 29.35 -0.15 13.55
C PHE A 209 28.51 -0.66 14.72
N GLU A 210 28.89 -1.80 15.28
CA GLU A 210 28.27 -2.36 16.48
C GLU A 210 28.71 -1.62 17.74
N THR A 211 27.98 -0.60 18.22
CA THR A 211 27.89 -0.26 19.66
C THR A 211 26.71 0.68 20.04
N VAL A 212 25.48 0.43 19.60
CA VAL A 212 24.31 1.00 20.29
C VAL A 212 23.23 -0.07 20.41
N LYS A 213 22.89 -0.46 21.64
CA LYS A 213 21.69 -1.26 21.94
C LYS A 213 20.45 -0.42 21.64
N ASN A 214 20.07 -0.31 20.37
CA ASN A 214 18.81 0.29 19.98
C ASN A 214 17.69 -0.75 20.12
N LYS A 215 16.73 -0.42 20.97
CA LYS A 215 15.38 -0.98 21.07
C LYS A 215 14.89 -1.40 19.69
N ASP A 216 14.49 -2.66 19.53
CA ASP A 216 13.97 -3.22 18.29
C ASP A 216 12.98 -2.24 17.64
N CYS A 217 13.41 -1.61 16.54
CA CYS A 217 12.57 -0.68 15.80
C CYS A 217 11.71 -1.55 14.88
N GLY A 218 10.48 -1.85 15.30
CA GLY A 218 9.54 -2.58 14.47
C GLY A 218 9.29 -1.89 13.12
N THR A 219 8.98 -2.68 12.10
CA THR A 219 8.63 -2.21 10.75
C THR A 219 7.26 -1.51 10.76
N GLY A 220 7.26 -0.18 10.60
CA GLY A 220 6.03 0.60 10.38
C GLY A 220 5.16 -0.04 9.29
N THR A 221 3.98 -0.53 9.67
CA THR A 221 3.08 -1.28 8.77
C THR A 221 1.98 -0.37 8.27
N THR A 222 1.74 -0.36 6.97
CA THR A 222 0.69 0.42 6.30
C THR A 222 -0.55 -0.44 6.12
N SER A 223 -1.71 0.03 6.59
CA SER A 223 -3.01 -0.65 6.41
C SER A 223 -3.98 0.24 5.66
N ILE A 224 -4.49 -0.26 4.51
CA ILE A 224 -5.48 0.42 3.68
C ILE A 224 -6.82 -0.30 3.78
N ARG A 225 -7.84 0.48 4.14
CA ARG A 225 -9.21 0.00 4.33
C ARG A 225 -10.01 -0.07 3.04
N HIS A 226 -11.05 -0.90 3.03
CA HIS A 226 -11.99 -1.05 1.93
C HIS A 226 -13.42 -1.29 2.40
N ASP A 227 -14.36 -1.26 1.46
CA ASP A 227 -15.81 -1.35 1.68
C ASP A 227 -16.35 -2.78 1.97
N SER A 228 -15.47 -3.75 2.18
CA SER A 228 -15.82 -5.18 2.25
C SER A 228 -15.20 -5.90 3.46
N GLU A 229 -14.85 -5.15 4.51
CA GLU A 229 -14.26 -5.66 5.76
C GLU A 229 -15.28 -6.34 6.69
N SER A 230 -16.57 -6.00 6.57
CA SER A 230 -17.62 -6.63 7.37
C SER A 230 -18.04 -7.98 6.77
N PRO A 231 -18.45 -8.97 7.60
CA PRO A 231 -18.96 -10.24 7.09
C PRO A 231 -20.15 -10.04 6.13
N MET A 232 -20.07 -10.61 4.93
CA MET A 232 -21.09 -10.50 3.89
C MET A 232 -21.64 -11.87 3.50
N ASN A 233 -22.96 -11.99 3.51
CA ASN A 233 -23.65 -13.23 3.14
C ASN A 233 -23.75 -13.33 1.61
N VAL A 234 -23.33 -14.48 1.07
CA VAL A 234 -23.40 -14.83 -0.36
C VAL A 234 -24.86 -14.96 -0.83
N GLY A 235 -25.78 -15.26 0.08
CA GLY A 235 -27.18 -15.54 -0.22
C GLY A 235 -27.34 -16.87 -0.94
N HIS A 236 -28.43 -17.03 -1.69
CA HIS A 236 -28.67 -18.21 -2.51
C HIS A 236 -28.13 -18.01 -3.91
N CYS A 237 -27.08 -18.78 -4.23
CA CYS A 237 -26.35 -18.69 -5.47
C CYS A 237 -25.99 -20.10 -5.93
N ALA A 238 -26.78 -20.66 -6.85
CA ALA A 238 -26.60 -22.03 -7.33
C ALA A 238 -25.53 -22.16 -8.42
N GLY A 239 -25.36 -21.14 -9.26
CA GLY A 239 -24.38 -21.10 -10.34
C GLY A 239 -22.95 -20.89 -9.84
N ILE A 240 -21.99 -21.13 -10.74
CA ILE A 240 -20.57 -20.82 -10.53
C ILE A 240 -20.42 -19.29 -10.47
N GLY A 241 -19.91 -18.77 -9.35
CA GLY A 241 -19.68 -17.34 -9.14
C GLY A 241 -20.87 -16.42 -9.40
N CYS A 242 -22.11 -16.88 -9.23
CA CYS A 242 -23.26 -16.00 -9.41
C CYS A 242 -23.31 -14.88 -8.35
N TYR A 243 -22.65 -15.08 -7.22
CA TYR A 243 -22.32 -14.02 -6.29
C TYR A 243 -20.96 -13.47 -6.67
N SER A 244 -20.91 -12.16 -6.90
CA SER A 244 -19.67 -11.44 -7.14
C SER A 244 -19.68 -10.13 -6.36
N ARG A 245 -18.61 -9.89 -5.61
CA ARG A 245 -18.40 -8.69 -4.81
C ARG A 245 -17.13 -8.00 -5.27
N THR A 246 -17.27 -6.89 -5.98
CA THR A 246 -16.16 -5.97 -6.26
C THR A 246 -15.76 -5.24 -4.98
N VAL A 247 -14.46 -5.12 -4.73
CA VAL A 247 -13.90 -4.46 -3.55
C VAL A 247 -13.46 -3.03 -3.91
N SER A 248 -13.91 -2.05 -3.13
CA SER A 248 -13.53 -0.65 -3.29
C SER A 248 -12.65 -0.20 -2.12
N TYR A 249 -11.39 0.12 -2.41
CA TYR A 249 -10.41 0.61 -1.44
C TYR A 249 -10.51 2.13 -1.28
N ASN A 250 -10.13 2.62 -0.11
CA ASN A 250 -9.95 4.05 0.17
C ASN A 250 -8.63 4.60 -0.42
N ALA A 251 -8.22 4.09 -1.58
CA ALA A 251 -7.03 4.48 -2.31
C ALA A 251 -7.20 4.13 -3.79
N THR A 252 -6.49 4.83 -4.68
CA THR A 252 -6.51 4.54 -6.11
C THR A 252 -5.66 3.31 -6.43
N LYS A 253 -5.88 2.70 -7.61
CA LYS A 253 -5.07 1.56 -8.06
C LYS A 253 -3.59 1.91 -8.20
N ALA A 254 -3.27 3.15 -8.59
CA ALA A 254 -1.89 3.64 -8.71
C ALA A 254 -1.22 3.65 -7.33
N GLN A 255 -1.87 4.27 -6.34
CA GLN A 255 -1.39 4.33 -4.95
C GLN A 255 -1.21 2.93 -4.33
N LEU A 256 -2.17 2.03 -4.54
CA LEU A 256 -2.08 0.64 -4.07
C LEU A 256 -0.91 -0.13 -4.70
N SER A 257 -0.72 0.03 -6.01
CA SER A 257 0.36 -0.65 -6.75
C SER A 257 1.73 -0.10 -6.37
N ALA A 258 1.83 1.21 -6.17
CA ALA A 258 3.05 1.86 -5.71
C ALA A 258 3.39 1.41 -4.28
N LEU A 259 2.42 1.36 -3.37
CA LEU A 259 2.65 0.86 -2.01
C LEU A 259 3.16 -0.58 -2.01
N ALA A 260 2.56 -1.47 -2.81
CA ALA A 260 3.02 -2.84 -2.96
C ALA A 260 4.45 -2.93 -3.49
N THR A 261 4.80 -2.02 -4.40
CA THR A 261 6.14 -1.92 -4.99
C THR A 261 7.16 -1.47 -3.95
N TYR A 262 6.83 -0.52 -3.09
CA TYR A 262 7.74 0.05 -2.08
C TYR A 262 7.84 -0.73 -0.77
N SER A 263 7.00 -1.75 -0.61
CA SER A 263 7.00 -2.56 0.61
C SER A 263 7.79 -3.85 0.41
N ALA A 264 8.43 -4.35 1.48
CA ALA A 264 9.10 -5.64 1.46
C ALA A 264 8.08 -6.74 1.12
N GLU A 265 7.00 -6.74 1.88
CA GLU A 265 5.93 -7.72 1.87
C GLU A 265 4.58 -7.01 1.95
N CYS A 266 3.56 -7.67 1.41
CA CYS A 266 2.18 -7.29 1.61
C CYS A 266 1.35 -8.53 1.85
N HIS A 267 0.32 -8.40 2.66
CA HIS A 267 -0.57 -9.49 3.00
C HIS A 267 -2.01 -9.02 3.07
N GLN A 268 -2.91 -9.94 2.76
CA GLN A 268 -4.34 -9.72 2.89
C GLN A 268 -5.04 -11.01 3.32
N SER A 269 -5.83 -10.93 4.38
CA SER A 269 -6.54 -12.08 4.93
C SER A 269 -7.90 -12.26 4.26
N ILE A 270 -8.27 -13.52 4.00
CA ILE A 270 -9.61 -13.91 3.54
C ILE A 270 -10.15 -14.95 4.52
N ARG A 271 -11.43 -14.84 4.86
CA ARG A 271 -12.16 -15.86 5.59
C ARG A 271 -13.46 -16.19 4.86
N TYR A 272 -13.79 -17.47 4.81
CA TYR A 272 -15.06 -17.97 4.32
C TYR A 272 -15.66 -18.93 5.34
N ASP A 273 -16.85 -18.60 5.85
CA ASP A 273 -17.66 -19.43 6.71
C ASP A 273 -18.74 -20.11 5.86
N CYS A 274 -18.80 -21.44 5.91
CA CYS A 274 -19.55 -22.24 4.94
C CYS A 274 -20.38 -23.36 5.59
N LEU A 275 -21.52 -23.66 4.98
CA LEU A 275 -22.36 -24.82 5.25
C LEU A 275 -22.89 -25.33 3.92
N SER A 276 -22.47 -26.53 3.50
CA SER A 276 -22.82 -27.11 2.20
C SER A 276 -22.59 -26.13 1.02
N ALA A 277 -21.51 -25.34 1.09
CA ALA A 277 -21.16 -24.29 0.15
C ALA A 277 -19.67 -24.39 -0.19
N PRO A 278 -19.27 -25.39 -0.99
CA PRO A 278 -17.87 -25.67 -1.24
C PRO A 278 -17.24 -24.67 -2.20
N LEU A 279 -15.92 -24.50 -2.07
CA LEU A 279 -15.09 -23.66 -2.93
C LEU A 279 -14.80 -24.41 -4.24
N GLU A 280 -14.62 -25.75 -4.18
CA GLU A 280 -14.57 -26.66 -5.32
C GLU A 280 -15.43 -27.90 -5.08
N PHE A 281 -16.10 -28.37 -6.12
CA PHE A 281 -16.83 -29.62 -6.06
C PHE A 281 -16.78 -30.35 -7.40
N ASN A 282 -16.38 -31.64 -7.38
CA ASN A 282 -16.16 -32.45 -8.58
C ASN A 282 -15.22 -31.77 -9.60
N ASN A 283 -14.10 -31.21 -9.13
CA ASN A 283 -13.11 -30.48 -9.94
C ASN A 283 -13.69 -29.24 -10.66
N ILE A 284 -14.79 -28.69 -10.14
CA ILE A 284 -15.37 -27.44 -10.61
C ILE A 284 -15.22 -26.42 -9.50
N ALA A 285 -14.46 -25.37 -9.75
CA ALA A 285 -14.32 -24.24 -8.84
C ALA A 285 -15.62 -23.42 -8.83
N TYR A 286 -16.21 -23.28 -7.66
CA TYR A 286 -17.38 -22.45 -7.39
C TYR A 286 -17.02 -21.13 -6.72
N GLY A 287 -15.84 -21.04 -6.09
CA GLY A 287 -15.29 -19.83 -5.50
C GLY A 287 -13.92 -19.46 -6.05
N TRP A 288 -13.67 -18.16 -6.19
CA TRP A 288 -12.35 -17.59 -6.53
C TRP A 288 -12.30 -16.12 -6.14
N TRP A 289 -11.10 -15.59 -5.99
CA TRP A 289 -10.85 -14.16 -5.84
C TRP A 289 -10.16 -13.58 -7.08
N ASN A 290 -10.24 -12.26 -7.25
CA ASN A 290 -9.64 -11.58 -8.38
C ASN A 290 -8.41 -10.78 -7.91
N ASP A 291 -7.30 -10.90 -8.63
CA ASP A 291 -6.07 -10.16 -8.37
C ASP A 291 -6.18 -8.66 -8.72
N ARG A 292 -5.08 -7.92 -8.55
CA ARG A 292 -5.01 -6.47 -8.83
C ARG A 292 -5.34 -6.07 -10.27
N ILE A 293 -5.18 -6.97 -11.24
CA ILE A 293 -5.55 -6.76 -12.65
C ILE A 293 -6.92 -7.36 -13.01
N GLY A 294 -7.58 -8.02 -12.06
CA GLY A 294 -8.91 -8.63 -12.21
C GLY A 294 -8.89 -10.09 -12.65
N SER A 295 -7.74 -10.76 -12.69
CA SER A 295 -7.64 -12.18 -13.08
C SER A 295 -8.02 -13.10 -11.92
N ALA A 296 -8.69 -14.19 -12.24
CA ALA A 296 -9.18 -15.15 -11.24
C ALA A 296 -8.06 -16.00 -10.65
N LYS A 297 -8.08 -16.18 -9.32
CA LYS A 297 -7.15 -16.97 -8.51
C LYS A 297 -7.92 -17.90 -7.58
N TYR A 298 -7.42 -19.14 -7.44
CA TYR A 298 -8.14 -20.25 -6.81
C TYR A 298 -7.50 -20.80 -5.54
N PHE A 299 -6.29 -20.38 -5.20
CA PHE A 299 -5.68 -20.67 -3.90
C PHE A 299 -6.21 -19.69 -2.84
N TRP A 300 -6.28 -20.10 -1.57
CA TRP A 300 -6.90 -19.29 -0.52
C TRP A 300 -5.93 -18.90 0.60
N SER A 301 -4.68 -19.38 0.56
CA SER A 301 -3.60 -18.95 1.45
C SER A 301 -2.23 -19.04 0.78
N GLY A 302 -1.30 -18.18 1.18
CA GLY A 302 0.09 -18.16 0.72
C GLY A 302 0.28 -17.44 -0.61
N ILE A 303 1.03 -18.08 -1.50
CA ILE A 303 1.43 -17.57 -2.83
C ILE A 303 0.85 -18.45 -3.94
N ASP A 304 0.83 -17.90 -5.16
CA ASP A 304 0.42 -18.65 -6.35
C ASP A 304 1.53 -19.65 -6.74
N ASP A 305 1.33 -20.91 -6.38
CA ASP A 305 2.24 -22.02 -6.66
C ASP A 305 1.44 -23.20 -7.21
N GLU A 306 2.07 -24.01 -8.08
CA GLU A 306 1.44 -25.18 -8.70
C GLU A 306 0.93 -26.18 -7.65
N ASP A 307 1.65 -26.33 -6.54
CA ASP A 307 1.27 -27.21 -5.43
C ASP A 307 0.12 -26.64 -4.57
N ASN A 308 -0.02 -25.31 -4.54
CA ASN A 308 -1.00 -24.60 -3.71
C ASN A 308 -2.33 -24.33 -4.42
N GLN A 309 -2.52 -24.83 -5.65
CA GLN A 309 -3.81 -24.72 -6.33
C GLN A 309 -4.93 -25.31 -5.46
N HIS A 310 -5.97 -24.50 -5.25
CA HIS A 310 -7.12 -24.84 -4.44
C HIS A 310 -6.81 -25.26 -2.99
N THR A 311 -5.86 -24.57 -2.35
CA THR A 311 -5.44 -24.89 -0.98
C THR A 311 -5.77 -23.74 -0.02
N CYS A 312 -6.32 -24.08 1.15
CA CYS A 312 -6.60 -23.18 2.26
C CYS A 312 -5.58 -23.36 3.39
N GLN A 313 -5.56 -22.48 4.40
CA GLN A 313 -4.57 -22.59 5.48
C GLN A 313 -4.63 -23.94 6.20
N CYS A 314 -5.82 -24.52 6.42
CA CYS A 314 -5.91 -25.83 7.06
C CYS A 314 -5.27 -26.95 6.25
N GLY A 315 -5.28 -26.84 4.92
CA GLY A 315 -4.66 -27.80 4.01
C GLY A 315 -3.14 -27.71 4.07
N ILE A 316 -2.60 -26.49 4.17
CA ILE A 316 -1.17 -26.24 4.39
C ILE A 316 -0.74 -26.79 5.76
N ASP A 317 -1.51 -26.49 6.81
CA ASP A 317 -1.21 -26.90 8.18
C ASP A 317 -1.46 -28.41 8.42
N GLY A 318 -2.15 -29.10 7.51
CA GLY A 318 -2.56 -30.49 7.64
C GLY A 318 -3.57 -30.73 8.77
N ASN A 319 -4.40 -29.73 9.09
CA ASN A 319 -5.33 -29.75 10.23
C ASN A 319 -6.80 -29.52 9.85
N CYS A 320 -7.15 -29.67 8.56
CA CYS A 320 -8.56 -29.64 8.14
C CYS A 320 -9.40 -30.69 8.89
N ALA A 321 -10.68 -30.38 9.11
CA ALA A 321 -11.61 -31.25 9.82
C ALA A 321 -11.81 -32.59 9.11
N ASP A 322 -11.71 -32.59 7.79
CA ASP A 322 -11.64 -33.78 6.93
C ASP A 322 -10.22 -33.83 6.34
N PRO A 323 -9.44 -34.89 6.59
CA PRO A 323 -8.06 -35.00 6.12
C PRO A 323 -7.94 -35.24 4.60
N ASP A 324 -9.03 -35.62 3.93
CA ASP A 324 -9.03 -35.92 2.49
C ASP A 324 -9.28 -34.67 1.62
N VAL A 325 -9.51 -33.49 2.23
CA VAL A 325 -9.74 -32.22 1.54
C VAL A 325 -8.65 -31.19 1.83
N LYS A 326 -8.46 -30.25 0.90
CA LYS A 326 -7.49 -29.14 1.04
C LYS A 326 -8.08 -27.88 1.70
N CYS A 327 -9.40 -27.83 1.83
CA CYS A 327 -10.17 -26.76 2.47
C CYS A 327 -11.35 -27.38 3.21
N ASN A 328 -11.66 -26.88 4.41
CA ASN A 328 -12.78 -27.37 5.23
C ASN A 328 -14.13 -27.27 4.50
N CYS A 329 -14.32 -26.21 3.72
CA CYS A 329 -15.56 -25.93 3.01
C CYS A 329 -15.87 -26.92 1.88
N ASP A 330 -14.87 -27.64 1.38
CA ASP A 330 -15.07 -28.67 0.35
C ASP A 330 -15.46 -30.02 0.94
N SER A 331 -15.40 -30.16 2.27
CA SER A 331 -15.87 -31.37 2.93
C SER A 331 -17.39 -31.50 2.81
N MET A 332 -17.86 -32.75 2.77
CA MET A 332 -19.29 -33.07 2.73
C MET A 332 -19.95 -33.04 4.12
N ASN A 333 -19.27 -32.46 5.11
CA ASN A 333 -19.74 -32.41 6.47
C ASN A 333 -20.96 -31.46 6.60
N PRO A 334 -22.08 -31.90 7.19
CA PRO A 334 -23.30 -31.09 7.30
C PRO A 334 -23.25 -30.10 8.48
N VAL A 335 -22.06 -29.63 8.84
CA VAL A 335 -21.81 -28.70 9.95
C VAL A 335 -21.25 -27.39 9.42
N GLN A 336 -21.40 -26.32 10.19
CA GLN A 336 -20.78 -25.04 9.85
C GLN A 336 -19.27 -25.19 9.99
N LEU A 337 -18.56 -24.91 8.90
CA LEU A 337 -17.10 -24.92 8.82
C LEU A 337 -16.59 -23.56 8.38
N SER A 338 -15.28 -23.40 8.43
CA SER A 338 -14.63 -22.20 7.92
C SER A 338 -13.24 -22.50 7.40
N ASP A 339 -12.90 -21.81 6.33
CA ASP A 339 -11.55 -21.65 5.86
C ASP A 339 -11.10 -20.21 6.07
N SER A 340 -9.85 -20.06 6.48
CA SER A 340 -9.15 -18.79 6.50
C SER A 340 -7.84 -18.95 5.76
N GLY A 341 -7.31 -17.86 5.24
CA GLY A 341 -5.97 -17.81 4.72
C GLY A 341 -5.48 -16.38 4.56
N VAL A 342 -4.17 -16.27 4.34
CA VAL A 342 -3.50 -14.99 4.15
C VAL A 342 -2.75 -15.07 2.84
N ILE A 343 -3.17 -14.26 1.88
CA ILE A 343 -2.46 -14.12 0.61
C ILE A 343 -1.23 -13.24 0.88
N THR A 344 -0.05 -13.70 0.51
CA THR A 344 1.23 -13.01 0.73
C THR A 344 1.95 -12.62 -0.56
N ASP A 345 1.41 -13.03 -1.72
CA ASP A 345 1.95 -12.63 -3.01
C ASP A 345 1.58 -11.18 -3.36
N LYS A 346 2.50 -10.25 -3.06
CA LYS A 346 2.33 -8.82 -3.33
C LYS A 346 2.19 -8.47 -4.82
N ASN A 347 2.58 -9.36 -5.73
CA ASN A 347 2.40 -9.15 -7.17
C ASN A 347 0.96 -9.39 -7.62
N LEU A 348 0.14 -10.05 -6.80
CA LEU A 348 -1.28 -10.29 -7.06
C LEU A 348 -2.18 -9.37 -6.23
N LEU A 349 -1.72 -8.96 -5.05
CA LEU A 349 -2.45 -8.07 -4.16
C LEU A 349 -2.53 -6.62 -4.69
N PRO A 350 -3.56 -5.85 -4.26
CA PRO A 350 -4.66 -6.26 -3.38
C PRO A 350 -5.76 -7.04 -4.11
N ILE A 351 -6.60 -7.75 -3.35
CA ILE A 351 -7.77 -8.48 -3.86
C ILE A 351 -8.83 -7.50 -4.33
N THR A 352 -9.27 -7.61 -5.59
CA THR A 352 -10.23 -6.69 -6.20
C THR A 352 -11.65 -7.24 -6.30
N GLY A 353 -11.81 -8.54 -6.12
CA GLY A 353 -13.11 -9.20 -6.21
C GLY A 353 -13.17 -10.53 -5.48
N LEU A 354 -14.34 -10.86 -4.96
CA LEU A 354 -14.65 -12.14 -4.33
C LEU A 354 -15.87 -12.76 -4.99
N ASN A 355 -15.76 -14.01 -5.41
CA ASN A 355 -16.79 -14.70 -6.16
C ASN A 355 -17.07 -16.04 -5.50
N PHE A 356 -18.35 -16.34 -5.32
CA PHE A 356 -18.79 -17.56 -4.65
C PHE A 356 -20.02 -18.15 -5.34
N GLY A 357 -20.24 -19.44 -5.11
CA GLY A 357 -21.30 -20.21 -5.74
C GLY A 357 -21.77 -21.36 -4.87
N ARG A 358 -22.64 -22.17 -5.45
CA ARG A 358 -23.14 -23.44 -4.89
C ARG A 358 -23.86 -23.36 -3.54
N THR A 359 -24.35 -22.20 -3.12
CA THR A 359 -25.31 -22.06 -2.00
C THR A 359 -26.75 -22.36 -2.44
N GLN A 360 -26.94 -23.55 -3.00
CA GLN A 360 -28.18 -23.99 -3.66
C GLN A 360 -29.25 -24.56 -2.71
N LEU A 361 -28.85 -25.04 -1.52
CA LEU A 361 -29.77 -25.64 -0.56
C LEU A 361 -30.38 -24.54 0.33
N GLN A 362 -31.61 -24.74 0.79
CA GLN A 362 -32.21 -23.84 1.79
C GLN A 362 -31.39 -23.74 3.08
N THR A 363 -30.68 -24.82 3.42
CA THR A 363 -29.78 -24.87 4.57
C THR A 363 -28.35 -24.44 4.26
N SER A 364 -28.00 -24.24 2.97
CA SER A 364 -26.64 -23.83 2.63
C SER A 364 -26.41 -22.37 2.98
N SER A 365 -25.20 -22.06 3.44
CA SER A 365 -24.80 -20.71 3.81
C SER A 365 -23.36 -20.49 3.43
N GLY A 366 -23.06 -19.31 2.92
CA GLY A 366 -21.71 -18.82 2.66
C GLY A 366 -21.61 -17.39 3.17
N VAL A 367 -20.64 -17.11 4.03
CA VAL A 367 -20.35 -15.77 4.54
C VAL A 367 -18.86 -15.52 4.37
N HIS A 368 -18.50 -14.46 3.66
CA HIS A 368 -17.09 -14.11 3.46
C HIS A 368 -16.73 -12.84 4.23
N THR A 369 -15.44 -12.73 4.60
CA THR A 369 -14.85 -11.56 5.23
C THR A 369 -13.47 -11.35 4.60
N LEU A 370 -13.14 -10.09 4.27
CA LEU A 370 -11.86 -9.71 3.68
C LEU A 370 -11.16 -8.72 4.61
N GLY A 371 -9.90 -8.99 4.96
CA GLY A 371 -9.08 -8.08 5.74
C GLY A 371 -8.52 -6.92 4.92
N SER A 372 -8.11 -5.87 5.62
CA SER A 372 -7.44 -4.70 5.02
C SER A 372 -6.19 -5.11 4.23
N PHE A 373 -5.83 -4.30 3.24
CA PHE A 373 -4.59 -4.50 2.49
C PHE A 373 -3.43 -3.94 3.32
N GLU A 374 -2.55 -4.83 3.77
CA GLU A 374 -1.46 -4.49 4.68
C GLU A 374 -0.11 -4.68 4.00
N CYS A 375 0.79 -3.72 4.16
CA CYS A 375 2.14 -3.76 3.60
C CYS A 375 3.18 -3.29 4.62
N SER A 376 4.34 -3.94 4.64
CA SER A 376 5.35 -3.77 5.68
C SER A 376 6.77 -3.80 5.10
N GLY A 377 7.68 -3.14 5.82
CA GLY A 377 9.11 -3.16 5.55
C GLY A 377 9.55 -2.38 4.30
N PRO A 378 10.86 -2.15 4.15
CA PRO A 378 11.39 -1.48 2.97
C PRO A 378 11.39 -2.45 1.79
N ARG A 379 11.13 -1.95 0.57
CA ARG A 379 11.40 -2.72 -0.66
C ARG A 379 12.80 -3.33 -0.54
N ALA A 380 12.90 -4.66 -0.64
CA ALA A 380 14.18 -5.33 -0.78
C ALA A 380 14.92 -4.61 -1.91
N THR A 381 16.10 -4.05 -1.63
CA THR A 381 16.83 -3.14 -2.51
C THR A 381 17.18 -3.85 -3.82
N VAL A 382 16.23 -3.90 -4.75
CA VAL A 382 16.50 -4.10 -6.16
C VAL A 382 17.04 -2.75 -6.59
N MET A 383 18.33 -2.70 -6.90
CA MET A 383 18.89 -1.51 -7.53
C MET A 383 17.97 -1.13 -8.71
N PRO A 384 17.59 0.15 -8.84
CA PRO A 384 16.63 0.60 -9.85
C PRO A 384 17.12 0.18 -11.24
N SER A 385 16.23 -0.17 -12.17
CA SER A 385 16.65 -0.56 -13.54
C SER A 385 16.50 0.57 -14.55
N SER A 386 15.92 1.70 -14.13
CA SER A 386 15.62 2.83 -15.01
C SER A 386 15.48 4.15 -14.25
N CYS A 387 15.51 5.26 -14.99
CA CYS A 387 15.14 6.57 -14.46
C CYS A 387 13.70 6.62 -13.97
N GLU A 388 12.80 5.86 -14.58
CA GLU A 388 11.44 5.73 -14.08
C GLU A 388 11.43 5.06 -12.70
N ASP A 389 12.23 4.01 -12.48
CA ASP A 389 12.35 3.38 -11.16
C ASP A 389 12.90 4.36 -10.12
N LEU A 390 13.93 5.14 -10.48
CA LEU A 390 14.51 6.16 -9.61
C LEU A 390 13.53 7.28 -9.25
N TRP A 391 12.82 7.79 -10.26
CA TRP A 391 11.76 8.77 -10.07
C TRP A 391 10.67 8.24 -9.16
N ARG A 392 10.21 7.01 -9.47
CA ARG A 392 9.23 6.33 -8.65
C ARG A 392 9.79 6.05 -7.26
N MET A 393 11.10 5.89 -7.03
CA MET A 393 11.79 5.75 -5.73
C MET A 393 11.97 7.06 -4.95
N GLY A 394 11.60 8.20 -5.54
CA GLY A 394 11.56 9.49 -4.84
C GLY A 394 12.74 10.38 -5.16
N HIS A 395 13.55 9.98 -6.14
CA HIS A 395 14.54 10.87 -6.70
C HIS A 395 13.85 11.96 -7.51
N THR A 396 14.00 13.20 -7.06
CA THR A 396 13.44 14.40 -7.69
C THR A 396 14.51 15.32 -8.28
N LEU A 397 15.79 14.98 -8.08
CA LEU A 397 16.93 15.78 -8.54
C LEU A 397 17.45 15.19 -9.85
N SER A 398 17.40 15.94 -10.95
CA SER A 398 18.01 15.47 -12.20
C SER A 398 19.51 15.23 -11.98
N GLY A 399 20.03 14.11 -12.49
CA GLY A 399 21.40 13.70 -12.21
C GLY A 399 21.70 12.28 -12.69
N LEU A 400 22.92 11.82 -12.45
CA LEU A 400 23.31 10.45 -12.77
C LEU A 400 23.01 9.50 -11.62
N TYR A 401 22.49 8.35 -11.99
CA TYR A 401 22.10 7.31 -11.06
C TYR A 401 22.59 5.95 -11.54
N LEU A 402 22.95 5.10 -10.60
CA LEU A 402 23.28 3.70 -10.86
C LEU A 402 22.00 2.90 -11.04
N VAL A 403 21.87 2.24 -12.19
CA VAL A 403 20.78 1.35 -12.51
C VAL A 403 21.28 -0.04 -12.93
N VAL A 404 20.44 -1.06 -12.78
CA VAL A 404 20.73 -2.42 -13.25
C VAL A 404 20.32 -2.53 -14.71
N GLY A 405 21.31 -2.61 -15.60
CA GLY A 405 21.12 -3.05 -16.97
C GLY A 405 21.00 -4.57 -17.06
N PRO A 406 20.67 -5.13 -18.24
CA PRO A 406 20.43 -6.56 -18.43
C PRO A 406 21.64 -7.45 -18.06
N ASP A 407 22.87 -6.94 -18.18
CA ASP A 407 24.10 -7.71 -17.94
C ASP A 407 25.06 -7.11 -16.89
N HIS A 408 24.89 -5.83 -16.51
CA HIS A 408 25.78 -5.11 -15.58
C HIS A 408 25.13 -3.86 -14.97
N ILE A 409 25.78 -3.25 -13.98
CA ILE A 409 25.35 -1.95 -13.43
C ILE A 409 25.76 -0.85 -14.43
N GLU A 410 24.78 -0.06 -14.84
CA GLU A 410 24.91 1.04 -15.78
C GLU A 410 24.67 2.36 -15.05
N THR A 411 25.32 3.43 -15.49
CA THR A 411 25.04 4.78 -14.96
C THR A 411 24.17 5.51 -15.99
N VAL A 412 22.97 5.96 -15.59
CA VAL A 412 22.03 6.67 -16.47
C VAL A 412 21.77 8.07 -15.97
N PHE A 413 21.64 9.03 -16.89
CA PHE A 413 21.25 10.40 -16.56
C PHE A 413 19.73 10.48 -16.55
N CYS A 414 19.17 10.82 -15.39
CA CYS A 414 17.75 10.98 -15.22
C CYS A 414 17.41 12.45 -15.14
N ASP A 415 16.61 12.93 -16.10
CA ASP A 415 16.08 14.29 -16.09
C ASP A 415 14.66 14.28 -15.50
N PHE A 416 14.55 14.50 -14.19
CA PHE A 416 13.26 14.55 -13.49
C PHE A 416 12.53 15.89 -13.65
N GLN A 417 13.06 16.81 -14.46
CA GLN A 417 12.35 18.03 -14.86
C GLN A 417 11.49 17.81 -16.12
N LYS A 418 11.65 16.67 -16.80
CA LYS A 418 10.89 16.28 -17.99
C LYS A 418 9.91 15.14 -17.67
N LEU A 419 8.77 15.11 -18.35
CA LEU A 419 7.89 13.94 -18.37
C LEU A 419 8.65 12.74 -18.94
N PRO A 420 8.33 11.49 -18.53
CA PRO A 420 9.13 10.32 -18.83
C PRO A 420 8.97 9.89 -20.30
N ASP A 421 9.62 10.61 -21.22
CA ASP A 421 9.92 10.14 -22.59
C ASP A 421 11.01 10.95 -23.33
N GLU A 422 11.86 11.70 -22.63
CA GLU A 422 12.94 12.46 -23.30
C GLU A 422 14.32 12.09 -22.77
N THR A 423 15.02 11.21 -23.51
CA THR A 423 16.48 11.06 -23.42
C THR A 423 17.15 12.41 -23.68
N GLY A 424 17.72 13.02 -22.64
CA GLY A 424 18.51 14.25 -22.76
C GLY A 424 19.82 14.00 -23.52
N ARG A 425 20.00 14.70 -24.64
CA ARG A 425 21.26 14.79 -25.39
C ARG A 425 22.24 15.71 -24.65
N THR A 426 23.49 15.25 -24.45
CA THR A 426 24.63 16.08 -24.03
C THR A 426 25.38 16.63 -25.26
N GLY A 427 25.97 17.82 -25.14
CA GLY A 427 26.78 18.47 -26.18
C GLY A 427 28.06 17.71 -26.54
N GLU A 428 28.61 18.02 -27.71
CA GLU A 428 29.80 17.38 -28.30
C GLU A 428 31.04 18.29 -28.15
N PHE A 429 32.16 17.76 -27.62
CA PHE A 429 33.43 18.51 -27.46
C PHE A 429 34.61 17.80 -28.15
N HIS A 430 35.48 18.57 -28.82
CA HIS A 430 36.52 18.06 -29.73
C HIS A 430 37.92 18.66 -29.54
N GLU A 431 38.11 19.67 -28.69
CA GLU A 431 39.41 20.35 -28.55
C GLU A 431 40.31 19.64 -27.51
N THR A 432 41.61 19.55 -27.77
CA THR A 432 42.61 18.96 -26.87
C THR A 432 43.51 20.04 -26.25
N GLY A 433 44.08 19.76 -25.08
CA GLY A 433 45.03 20.63 -24.38
C GLY A 433 44.42 21.85 -23.69
N VAL A 434 43.12 22.09 -23.83
CA VAL A 434 42.40 23.24 -23.26
C VAL A 434 41.39 22.81 -22.18
N PRO A 435 41.08 23.69 -21.21
CA PRO A 435 39.95 23.49 -20.30
C PRO A 435 38.63 23.24 -21.04
N ILE A 436 37.86 22.25 -20.59
CA ILE A 436 36.57 21.86 -21.18
C ILE A 436 35.47 22.82 -20.69
N PRO A 437 34.78 23.58 -21.57
CA PRO A 437 33.66 24.43 -21.19
C PRO A 437 32.39 23.61 -20.89
N PHE A 438 31.43 24.23 -20.22
CA PHE A 438 30.16 23.60 -19.84
C PHE A 438 28.97 24.38 -20.43
N ASP A 439 28.02 23.67 -21.03
CA ASP A 439 26.82 24.30 -21.62
C ASP A 439 25.87 24.87 -20.57
N TYR A 440 25.86 24.29 -19.36
CA TYR A 440 24.92 24.61 -18.29
C TYR A 440 25.50 24.29 -16.91
N ALA A 441 25.11 25.05 -15.88
CA ALA A 441 25.32 24.71 -14.48
C ALA A 441 23.99 24.59 -13.74
N PHE A 442 23.78 23.44 -13.10
CA PHE A 442 22.62 23.19 -12.21
C PHE A 442 22.75 23.94 -10.87
N LEU A 443 23.98 24.05 -10.35
CA LEU A 443 24.29 24.75 -9.10
C LEU A 443 25.70 25.31 -9.20
N ASN A 444 25.84 26.63 -9.03
CA ASN A 444 27.14 27.32 -9.05
C ASN A 444 27.21 28.34 -7.90
N THR A 445 27.10 27.82 -6.68
CA THR A 445 27.10 28.66 -5.48
C THR A 445 28.47 29.31 -5.29
N GLY A 446 28.49 30.64 -5.16
CA GLY A 446 29.72 31.42 -5.07
C GLY A 446 30.38 31.73 -6.41
N GLU A 447 29.71 31.44 -7.53
CA GLU A 447 30.22 31.66 -8.90
C GLU A 447 31.61 31.04 -9.12
N ALA A 448 31.91 29.95 -8.41
CA ALA A 448 33.21 29.30 -8.44
C ALA A 448 33.51 28.68 -9.82
N MET A 449 32.52 28.23 -10.58
CA MET A 449 32.70 27.70 -11.93
C MET A 449 32.39 28.75 -13.00
N ASP A 450 33.36 29.05 -13.87
CA ASP A 450 33.14 29.78 -15.12
C ASP A 450 32.85 28.79 -16.26
N LEU A 451 31.59 28.80 -16.72
CA LEU A 451 31.10 27.87 -17.74
C LEU A 451 31.76 28.06 -19.11
N LYS A 452 32.14 29.31 -19.46
CA LYS A 452 32.73 29.60 -20.78
C LYS A 452 34.18 29.17 -20.85
N THR A 453 34.89 29.30 -19.74
CA THR A 453 36.31 28.92 -19.66
C THR A 453 36.49 27.50 -19.16
N GLY A 454 35.49 26.89 -18.50
CA GLY A 454 35.62 25.56 -17.91
C GLY A 454 36.46 25.52 -16.64
N ILE A 455 36.68 26.68 -16.00
CA ILE A 455 37.59 26.82 -14.86
C ILE A 455 36.79 26.99 -13.57
N PHE A 456 37.08 26.12 -12.61
CA PHE A 456 36.60 26.22 -11.23
C PHE A 456 37.66 26.95 -10.38
N THR A 457 37.33 28.11 -9.85
CA THR A 457 38.22 28.94 -9.02
C THR A 457 37.84 28.81 -7.55
N VAL A 458 38.81 28.44 -6.72
CA VAL A 458 38.60 28.22 -5.29
C VAL A 458 38.51 29.57 -4.56
N THR A 459 37.46 29.75 -3.77
CA THR A 459 37.24 30.98 -3.01
C THR A 459 37.58 30.86 -1.53
N GLN A 460 37.68 29.63 -1.00
CA GLN A 460 37.96 29.35 0.41
C GLN A 460 38.99 28.23 0.53
N ALA A 461 39.88 28.31 1.52
CA ALA A 461 40.84 27.24 1.78
C ALA A 461 40.11 26.03 2.39
N GLY A 462 40.36 24.82 1.89
CA GLY A 462 39.71 23.64 2.42
C GLY A 462 39.97 22.37 1.63
N THR A 463 39.36 21.28 2.07
CA THR A 463 39.35 20.01 1.36
C THR A 463 38.16 19.98 0.41
N TYR A 464 38.44 19.86 -0.88
CA TYR A 464 37.45 19.81 -1.95
C TYR A 464 37.33 18.40 -2.50
N PHE A 465 36.10 17.98 -2.75
CA PHE A 465 35.79 16.76 -3.47
C PHE A 465 35.39 17.09 -4.91
N PHE A 466 36.02 16.40 -5.86
CA PHE A 466 35.68 16.47 -7.27
C PHE A 466 35.21 15.11 -7.76
N SER A 467 34.11 15.12 -8.53
CA SER A 467 33.61 13.96 -9.25
C SER A 467 33.24 14.36 -10.66
N LEU A 468 33.69 13.59 -11.63
CA LEU A 468 33.28 13.72 -13.02
C LEU A 468 32.79 12.38 -13.54
N GLY A 469 31.97 12.45 -14.58
CA GLY A 469 31.68 11.28 -15.38
C GLY A 469 31.10 11.64 -16.73
N GLY A 470 31.39 10.77 -17.68
CA GLY A 470 31.00 10.96 -19.05
C GLY A 470 31.47 9.80 -19.90
N VAL A 471 31.46 10.04 -21.19
CA VAL A 471 31.75 9.02 -22.17
C VAL A 471 32.67 9.60 -23.23
N MET A 472 33.76 8.89 -23.54
CA MET A 472 34.68 9.21 -24.61
C MET A 472 34.44 8.30 -25.79
N GLU A 473 34.12 8.87 -26.95
CA GLU A 473 33.94 8.15 -28.21
C GLU A 473 35.16 8.36 -29.10
N ILE A 474 35.64 7.29 -29.72
CA ILE A 474 36.76 7.31 -30.66
C ILE A 474 36.24 6.87 -32.01
N LEU A 475 36.35 7.72 -33.04
CA LEU A 475 36.08 7.26 -34.40
C LEU A 475 37.30 6.46 -34.91
N ALA A 476 37.01 5.35 -35.57
CA ALA A 476 38.02 4.41 -36.04
C ALA A 476 39.09 5.14 -36.89
N GLY A 477 40.35 5.07 -36.47
CA GLY A 477 41.48 5.69 -37.17
C GLY A 477 42.50 4.65 -37.60
N SER A 478 43.19 4.89 -38.73
CA SER A 478 44.04 3.92 -39.42
C SER A 478 45.48 3.83 -38.91
N ASN A 479 45.74 3.88 -37.60
CA ASN A 479 47.13 3.88 -37.08
C ASN A 479 47.51 2.62 -36.29
N SER A 480 48.79 2.27 -36.39
CA SER A 480 49.43 1.06 -35.86
C SER A 480 50.09 1.24 -34.48
N SER A 481 49.84 2.36 -33.78
CA SER A 481 50.40 2.66 -32.45
C SER A 481 49.34 2.52 -31.35
N SER A 482 49.75 2.08 -30.16
CA SER A 482 48.91 2.13 -28.97
C SER A 482 48.58 3.59 -28.63
N ARG A 483 47.31 3.90 -28.43
CA ARG A 483 46.82 5.24 -28.08
C ARG A 483 46.41 5.24 -26.61
N THR A 484 46.93 6.18 -25.82
CA THR A 484 46.40 6.43 -24.48
C THR A 484 45.31 7.46 -24.59
N ILE A 485 44.16 7.19 -24.00
CA ILE A 485 43.02 8.10 -23.99
C ILE A 485 42.68 8.33 -22.55
N GLU A 486 42.85 9.57 -22.11
CA GLU A 486 42.66 9.95 -20.72
C GLU A 486 41.96 11.30 -20.64
N ILE A 487 41.27 11.51 -19.52
CA ILE A 487 40.81 12.82 -19.06
C ILE A 487 41.60 13.18 -17.82
N ASP A 488 42.11 14.40 -17.82
CA ASP A 488 42.97 14.92 -16.77
C ASP A 488 42.20 15.96 -15.95
N LEU A 489 42.25 15.83 -14.62
CA LEU A 489 41.93 16.91 -13.70
C LEU A 489 43.23 17.66 -13.39
N CYS A 490 43.24 18.95 -13.66
CA CYS A 490 44.40 19.81 -13.48
C CYS A 490 44.14 20.87 -12.39
N LEU A 491 45.13 21.06 -11.52
CA LEU A 491 45.28 22.19 -10.61
C LEU A 491 46.34 23.13 -11.18
N ASP A 492 45.97 24.36 -11.51
CA ASP A 492 46.86 25.36 -12.12
C ASP A 492 47.65 24.80 -13.30
N GLU A 493 46.94 24.11 -14.20
CA GLU A 493 47.48 23.41 -15.38
C GLU A 493 48.32 22.14 -15.08
N VAL A 494 48.58 21.84 -13.81
CA VAL A 494 49.30 20.63 -13.39
C VAL A 494 48.31 19.50 -13.16
N LYS A 495 48.53 18.37 -13.84
CA LYS A 495 47.73 17.15 -13.64
C LYS A 495 47.83 16.65 -12.21
N ILE A 496 46.68 16.51 -11.56
CA ILE A 496 46.55 15.96 -10.19
C ILE A 496 45.81 14.63 -10.14
N ALA A 497 44.96 14.33 -11.13
CA ALA A 497 44.25 13.07 -11.23
C ALA A 497 43.91 12.75 -12.70
N MET A 498 43.77 11.46 -13.03
CA MET A 498 43.45 11.02 -14.39
C MET A 498 42.57 9.77 -14.37
N ASP A 499 41.72 9.63 -15.38
CA ASP A 499 41.06 8.36 -15.72
C ASP A 499 41.13 8.14 -17.23
N GLY A 500 41.34 6.89 -17.65
CA GLY A 500 41.63 6.61 -19.04
C GLY A 500 42.02 5.17 -19.34
N LEU A 501 42.09 4.85 -20.63
CA LEU A 501 42.42 3.52 -21.14
C LEU A 501 43.49 3.60 -22.24
N GLN A 502 44.39 2.63 -22.23
CA GLN A 502 45.32 2.40 -23.34
C GLN A 502 44.69 1.47 -24.37
N VAL A 503 44.44 1.99 -25.58
CA VAL A 503 43.86 1.25 -26.70
C VAL A 503 44.99 0.71 -27.59
N GLY A 504 44.95 -0.59 -27.87
CA GLY A 504 45.92 -1.27 -28.74
C GLY A 504 45.78 -0.91 -30.22
N PRO A 505 46.73 -1.34 -31.07
CA PRO A 505 46.76 -1.02 -32.50
C PRO A 505 45.70 -1.75 -33.36
N GLU A 506 44.91 -2.64 -32.77
CA GLU A 506 43.83 -3.33 -33.48
C GLU A 506 42.56 -2.47 -33.48
N ASN A 507 42.25 -1.91 -34.66
CA ASN A 507 41.05 -1.11 -34.95
C ASN A 507 39.80 -1.60 -34.21
N THR A 508 39.40 -0.87 -33.16
CA THR A 508 38.01 -0.77 -32.72
C THR A 508 37.75 0.67 -32.31
N GLY A 509 37.13 1.45 -33.22
CA GLY A 509 36.40 2.63 -32.77
C GLY A 509 35.37 2.19 -31.73
N GLY A 510 35.16 2.99 -30.70
CA GLY A 510 34.43 2.55 -29.52
C GLY A 510 34.09 3.69 -28.57
N ILE A 511 33.16 3.38 -27.68
CA ILE A 511 32.61 4.28 -26.66
C ILE A 511 33.11 3.78 -25.31
N TRP A 512 33.75 4.64 -24.53
CA TRP A 512 34.40 4.30 -23.27
C TRP A 512 33.86 5.19 -22.15
N PRO A 513 33.34 4.61 -21.06
CA PRO A 513 32.98 5.41 -19.89
C PRO A 513 34.24 5.95 -19.22
N VAL A 514 34.17 7.19 -18.74
CA VAL A 514 35.17 7.79 -17.86
C VAL A 514 34.51 8.23 -16.56
N SER A 515 35.17 7.95 -15.44
CA SER A 515 34.71 8.26 -14.10
C SER A 515 35.92 8.55 -13.21
N LEU A 516 36.01 9.78 -12.71
CA LEU A 516 37.08 10.19 -11.83
C LEU A 516 36.50 10.83 -10.57
N GLN A 517 37.01 10.41 -9.42
CA GLN A 517 36.69 10.96 -8.11
C GLN A 517 37.98 11.23 -7.35
N THR A 518 38.12 12.42 -6.77
CA THR A 518 39.32 12.77 -6.01
C THR A 518 39.03 13.78 -4.91
N LEU A 519 39.91 13.78 -3.91
CA LEU A 519 39.93 14.72 -2.79
C LEU A 519 41.21 15.54 -2.89
N VAL A 520 41.09 16.86 -2.83
CA VAL A 520 42.21 17.78 -3.01
C VAL A 520 42.13 18.88 -1.97
N GLU A 521 43.21 19.12 -1.25
CA GLU A 521 43.36 20.31 -0.42
C GLU A 521 43.70 21.49 -1.32
N LEU A 522 42.87 22.53 -1.29
CA LEU A 522 42.99 23.70 -2.15
C LEU A 522 43.03 24.99 -1.34
N HIS A 523 43.66 26.00 -1.92
CA HIS A 523 43.84 27.34 -1.37
C HIS A 523 43.06 28.35 -2.22
N PRO A 524 42.76 29.56 -1.68
CA PRO A 524 42.10 30.59 -2.45
C PRO A 524 42.91 30.93 -3.72
N ASP A 525 42.18 31.16 -4.82
CA ASP A 525 42.70 31.42 -6.17
C ASP A 525 43.23 30.19 -6.94
N ASP A 526 43.30 29.01 -6.34
CA ASP A 526 43.61 27.76 -7.03
C ASP A 526 42.58 27.49 -8.15
N GLN A 527 43.06 27.13 -9.35
CA GLN A 527 42.22 26.88 -10.52
C GLN A 527 42.17 25.39 -10.88
N ILE A 528 40.96 24.83 -10.85
CA ILE A 528 40.68 23.46 -11.25
C ILE A 528 40.07 23.46 -12.66
N SER A 529 40.60 22.62 -13.53
CA SER A 529 40.08 22.43 -14.90
C SER A 529 40.13 20.97 -15.33
N LEU A 530 39.19 20.58 -16.19
CA LEU A 530 39.25 19.31 -16.91
C LEU A 530 39.88 19.51 -18.28
N ARG A 531 40.80 18.62 -18.67
CA ARG A 531 41.47 18.68 -19.96
C ARG A 531 41.58 17.30 -20.59
N ILE A 532 41.51 17.25 -21.92
CA ILE A 532 41.94 16.09 -22.70
C ILE A 532 43.38 16.38 -23.10
N PRO A 533 44.39 15.57 -22.75
CA PRO A 533 45.77 15.87 -23.06
C PRO A 533 46.03 15.87 -24.58
N ASP A 534 47.01 16.67 -24.98
CA ASP A 534 47.39 16.78 -26.39
C ASP A 534 48.10 15.50 -26.85
N LEU A 535 47.41 14.73 -27.70
CA LEU A 535 47.95 13.53 -28.32
C LEU A 535 48.82 13.98 -29.50
N GLN A 536 50.16 13.90 -29.35
CA GLN A 536 51.08 14.30 -30.41
C GLN A 536 50.74 13.63 -31.76
N GLN A 537 50.56 14.47 -32.78
CA GLN A 537 50.53 14.18 -34.23
C GLN A 537 50.02 12.80 -34.63
N ASP A 538 48.69 12.64 -34.65
CA ASP A 538 47.97 12.15 -35.83
C ASP A 538 46.46 12.33 -35.62
N GLU A 539 45.80 12.83 -36.66
CA GLU A 539 44.50 13.48 -36.59
C GLU A 539 43.33 12.64 -36.02
N HIS A 540 42.63 13.29 -35.08
CA HIS A 540 41.19 13.55 -35.04
C HIS A 540 40.23 12.37 -34.93
N SER A 541 39.71 12.17 -33.71
CA SER A 541 38.26 12.19 -33.41
C SER A 541 37.96 11.53 -32.06
N SER A 542 38.49 12.10 -30.98
CA SER A 542 37.98 11.80 -29.65
C SER A 542 36.86 12.78 -29.38
N LEU A 543 35.64 12.27 -29.31
CA LEU A 543 34.46 13.03 -28.91
C LEU A 543 34.23 12.79 -27.42
N LEU A 544 34.34 13.84 -26.60
CA LEU A 544 33.94 13.75 -25.20
C LEU A 544 32.47 14.16 -25.07
N ARG A 545 31.67 13.24 -24.53
CA ARG A 545 30.29 13.47 -24.08
C ARG A 545 30.29 13.46 -22.57
N LEU A 546 30.61 14.61 -21.98
CA LEU A 546 30.63 14.76 -20.54
C LEU A 546 29.21 14.84 -20.00
N SER A 547 28.88 13.99 -19.02
CA SER A 547 27.54 13.94 -18.43
C SER A 547 27.43 14.84 -17.20
N PHE A 548 28.52 15.01 -16.44
CA PHE A 548 28.58 15.91 -15.29
C PHE A 548 30.01 16.20 -14.82
N PHE A 549 30.13 17.32 -14.11
CA PHE A 549 31.25 17.66 -13.25
C PHE A 549 30.69 18.26 -11.95
N ILE A 550 31.14 17.75 -10.81
CA ILE A 550 30.77 18.21 -9.47
C ILE A 550 32.06 18.56 -8.73
N GLY A 551 32.07 19.75 -8.12
CA GLY A 551 33.09 20.18 -7.18
C GLY A 551 32.44 20.84 -5.98
N PHE A 552 32.72 20.38 -4.76
CA PHE A 552 32.26 21.04 -3.55
C PHE A 552 33.27 20.90 -2.40
N MET A 553 33.24 21.86 -1.48
CA MET A 553 34.05 21.87 -0.27
C MET A 553 33.44 20.94 0.77
N LEU A 554 34.24 20.02 1.31
CA LEU A 554 33.85 19.13 2.41
C LEU A 554 34.15 19.73 3.77
N GLU A 555 35.32 20.34 3.91
CA GLU A 555 35.81 20.88 5.17
C GLU A 555 36.61 22.15 4.89
N GLU A 556 36.28 23.23 5.60
CA GLU A 556 37.02 24.49 5.53
C GLU A 556 38.25 24.39 6.43
N ASN A 557 39.43 24.71 5.88
CA ASN A 557 40.65 24.78 6.67
C ASN A 557 40.62 26.06 7.51
N ARG A 558 40.10 25.94 8.74
CA ARG A 558 40.32 26.98 9.75
C ARG A 558 41.78 26.96 10.18
N ALA A 559 42.61 27.73 9.47
CA ALA A 559 43.83 28.22 10.08
C ALA A 559 43.43 28.97 11.35
N ASP A 560 43.89 28.46 12.49
CA ASP A 560 43.68 29.04 13.82
C ASP A 560 43.81 30.57 13.78
N TYR A 561 42.72 31.26 14.08
CA TYR A 561 42.75 32.58 14.70
C TYR A 561 43.35 32.43 16.10
N LEU A 562 44.65 32.11 16.16
CA LEU A 562 45.50 32.31 17.34
C LEU A 562 46.49 33.43 16.98
N GLY A 563 45.96 34.65 16.97
CA GLY A 563 46.72 35.88 16.86
C GLY A 563 45.83 37.05 17.23
N ASP A 564 45.98 37.53 18.47
CA ASP A 564 45.50 38.80 19.07
C ASP A 564 44.44 38.67 20.17
N LEU A 565 44.93 38.36 21.39
CA LEU A 565 44.38 38.81 22.67
C LEU A 565 45.51 39.10 23.65
#